data_AF-A0A4Z0A1Q5-F1
#
_entry.id   AF-A0A4Z0A1Q5-F1
#
_cell.length_a   1.000
_cell.length_b   1.000
_cell.length_c   1.000
_cell.angle_alpha   90.00
_cell.angle_beta   90.00
_cell.angle_gamma   90.00
#
_symmetry.space_group_name_H-M   'P 1'
#
loop_
_entity.id
_entity.type
_entity.pdbx_description
1 polymer ?
#
loop_
_entity_poly.entity_id
_entity_poly.type
_entity_poly.pdbx_seq_one_letter_code
_entity_poly.pdbx_strand_id
1 'polypeptide(L)'
;MPCLKALDLTYCIPSRPHHAANHLPIIFPYLELLSLAGTLVACADVLHHFMVPTTARIILKCTGDPEPIDGLVHFLNRHANRHDMPPLLTLIVSHRESHTRSLSSEWLCIDLWRTCRLCDEDEIHGDRRCRPTKDPLISIHFPPVLGSLDSLERLCGVLPLEDLRVLQVTDTDDELAWSPEVWIRMFGRCTHVEHVSVKSWNVVCFCRALLLPVDGADSLAERASSAEQLFLRHLESVEICDIDLLADIEDARVPFIGSLRSWLSIRTDLMNVGIGDSTNSSGSDDRSHGHRSSENSVIEGASGDGGSKGQLRSNRGMSQDVIVPCRDGVEADDNRLKCIWISKCSIKAEDVELLKDAVQDLVWDNFEGIYGDEGEMVYE
;
A
#
# COMPACT_ATOMS: atom_id res chain seq x y z
N MET A 1 -28.52 5.43 22.68
CA MET A 1 -28.24 6.59 23.55
C MET A 1 -27.76 7.73 22.65
N PRO A 2 -28.50 8.84 22.50
CA PRO A 2 -28.27 9.80 21.41
C PRO A 2 -27.05 10.73 21.60
N CYS A 3 -26.33 10.66 22.71
CA CYS A 3 -25.16 11.50 23.00
C CYS A 3 -23.91 10.69 23.37
N LEU A 4 -23.88 9.38 23.06
CA LEU A 4 -22.77 8.50 23.41
C LEU A 4 -21.58 8.72 22.45
N LYS A 5 -20.51 9.33 22.98
CA LYS A 5 -19.26 9.62 22.25
C LYS A 5 -18.23 8.49 22.33
N ALA A 6 -18.08 7.85 23.49
CA ALA A 6 -17.16 6.73 23.67
C ALA A 6 -17.92 5.51 24.18
N LEU A 7 -17.62 4.34 23.59
CA LEU A 7 -18.12 3.05 24.01
C LEU A 7 -16.92 2.11 24.14
N ASP A 8 -16.48 1.88 25.38
CA ASP A 8 -15.47 0.88 25.71
C ASP A 8 -16.17 -0.33 26.31
N LEU A 9 -15.94 -1.50 25.71
CA LEU A 9 -16.45 -2.80 26.14
C LEU A 9 -15.30 -3.81 26.38
N THR A 10 -14.07 -3.30 26.57
CA THR A 10 -12.92 -4.12 26.99
C THR A 10 -13.31 -4.93 28.25
N TYR A 11 -13.16 -6.26 28.17
CA TYR A 11 -13.57 -7.22 29.21
C TYR A 11 -15.08 -7.29 29.54
N CYS A 12 -15.95 -6.63 28.77
CA CYS A 12 -17.41 -6.66 28.93
C CYS A 12 -18.13 -7.57 27.93
N ILE A 13 -17.40 -8.13 26.94
CA ILE A 13 -17.95 -9.00 25.91
C ILE A 13 -18.15 -10.42 26.47
N PRO A 14 -19.34 -11.03 26.35
CA PRO A 14 -19.58 -12.39 26.83
C PRO A 14 -18.80 -13.42 26.01
N SER A 15 -18.21 -14.42 26.68
CA SER A 15 -17.37 -15.47 26.07
C SER A 15 -18.16 -16.57 25.32
N ARG A 16 -19.44 -16.34 25.02
CA ARG A 16 -20.27 -17.23 24.19
C ARG A 16 -21.19 -16.40 23.30
N PRO A 17 -21.31 -16.71 22.00
CA PRO A 17 -22.31 -16.09 21.15
C PRO A 17 -23.70 -16.41 21.69
N HIS A 18 -24.47 -15.38 22.02
CA HIS A 18 -25.91 -15.55 22.19
C HIS A 18 -26.52 -15.73 20.80
N HIS A 19 -27.28 -16.81 20.57
CA HIS A 19 -27.94 -17.04 19.29
C HIS A 19 -28.72 -15.81 18.86
N ALA A 20 -28.31 -15.19 17.76
CA ALA A 20 -28.87 -13.92 17.30
C ALA A 20 -30.34 -14.09 16.91
N ALA A 21 -31.24 -13.69 17.81
CA ALA A 21 -32.56 -13.27 17.41
C ALA A 21 -32.42 -12.04 16.49
N ASN A 22 -33.32 -11.90 15.52
CA ASN A 22 -33.25 -10.87 14.46
C ASN A 22 -33.48 -9.45 15.00
N HIS A 23 -32.50 -8.92 15.72
CA HIS A 23 -32.49 -7.58 16.29
C HIS A 23 -32.00 -6.56 15.26
N LEU A 24 -32.72 -5.44 15.17
CA LEU A 24 -32.28 -4.27 14.40
C LEU A 24 -30.97 -3.73 14.98
N PRO A 25 -30.01 -3.29 14.14
CA PRO A 25 -28.72 -2.81 14.62
C PRO A 25 -28.86 -1.52 15.44
N ILE A 26 -28.05 -1.41 16.48
CA ILE A 26 -28.02 -0.26 17.39
C ILE A 26 -27.19 0.85 16.74
N ILE A 27 -27.82 2.00 16.49
CA ILE A 27 -27.18 3.15 15.84
C ILE A 27 -26.60 4.09 16.88
N PHE A 28 -25.32 4.43 16.75
CA PHE A 28 -24.61 5.38 17.61
C PHE A 28 -24.14 6.61 16.80
N PRO A 29 -25.04 7.55 16.45
CA PRO A 29 -24.76 8.59 15.44
C PRO A 29 -23.70 9.63 15.83
N TYR A 30 -23.27 9.67 17.10
CA TYR A 30 -22.23 10.58 17.60
C TYR A 30 -21.05 9.83 18.24
N LEU A 31 -20.86 8.55 17.89
CA LEU A 31 -19.73 7.79 18.40
C LEU A 31 -18.43 8.32 17.78
N GLU A 32 -17.47 8.62 18.65
CA GLU A 32 -16.12 9.10 18.33
C GLU A 32 -15.08 8.02 18.62
N LEU A 33 -15.39 7.08 19.53
CA LEU A 33 -14.56 5.92 19.88
C LEU A 33 -15.40 4.68 20.20
N LEU A 34 -15.07 3.55 19.58
CA LEU A 34 -15.43 2.20 19.96
C LEU A 34 -14.17 1.42 20.35
N SER A 35 -14.16 0.79 21.53
CA SER A 35 -13.09 -0.13 21.93
C SER A 35 -13.69 -1.47 22.36
N LEU A 36 -13.19 -2.56 21.77
CA LEU A 36 -13.61 -3.94 22.04
C LEU A 36 -12.38 -4.78 22.41
N ALA A 37 -12.52 -5.65 23.40
CA ALA A 37 -11.54 -6.70 23.70
C ALA A 37 -12.23 -7.98 24.18
N GLY A 38 -11.85 -9.11 23.60
CA GLY A 38 -12.48 -10.42 23.77
C GLY A 38 -12.04 -11.37 22.65
N THR A 39 -12.76 -12.48 22.42
CA THR A 39 -12.45 -13.32 21.24
C THR A 39 -12.82 -12.63 19.94
N LEU A 40 -12.24 -13.10 18.83
CA LEU A 40 -12.46 -12.53 17.51
C LEU A 40 -13.94 -12.67 17.10
N VAL A 41 -14.54 -13.84 17.29
CA VAL A 41 -15.98 -14.07 17.09
C VAL A 41 -16.80 -13.15 17.98
N ALA A 42 -16.50 -13.07 19.28
CA ALA A 42 -17.27 -12.27 20.21
C ALA A 42 -17.18 -10.75 19.92
N CYS A 43 -16.05 -10.27 19.42
CA CYS A 43 -15.92 -8.90 18.90
C CYS A 43 -16.73 -8.71 17.61
N ALA A 44 -16.66 -9.66 16.68
CA ALA A 44 -17.41 -9.62 15.41
C ALA A 44 -18.94 -9.66 15.61
N ASP A 45 -19.45 -10.42 16.58
CA ASP A 45 -20.87 -10.46 16.96
C ASP A 45 -21.36 -9.08 17.44
N VAL A 46 -20.60 -8.45 18.34
CA VAL A 46 -20.89 -7.09 18.84
C VAL A 46 -20.88 -6.08 17.69
N LEU A 47 -19.88 -6.16 16.80
CA LEU A 47 -19.79 -5.32 15.61
C LEU A 47 -20.94 -5.54 14.62
N HIS A 48 -21.44 -6.79 14.47
CA HIS A 48 -22.57 -7.10 13.60
C HIS A 48 -23.83 -6.31 14.02
N HIS A 49 -24.04 -6.17 15.33
CA HIS A 49 -25.18 -5.47 15.91
C HIS A 49 -25.02 -3.94 15.97
N PHE A 50 -23.87 -3.36 15.64
CA PHE A 50 -23.61 -1.93 15.78
C PHE A 50 -23.53 -1.19 14.42
N MET A 51 -24.24 -0.07 14.30
CA MET A 51 -23.99 0.91 13.24
C MET A 51 -23.09 2.03 13.77
N VAL A 52 -21.79 1.83 13.56
CA VAL A 52 -20.70 2.74 13.88
C VAL A 52 -20.56 3.81 12.78
N PRO A 53 -20.42 5.12 13.08
CA PRO A 53 -20.06 6.14 12.09
C PRO A 53 -18.66 5.89 11.52
N THR A 54 -18.45 6.13 10.23
CA THR A 54 -17.12 6.11 9.58
C THR A 54 -16.15 7.14 10.16
N THR A 55 -16.69 8.15 10.83
CA THR A 55 -15.94 9.18 11.56
C THR A 55 -15.31 8.66 12.86
N ALA A 56 -15.84 7.58 13.46
CA ALA A 56 -15.44 7.05 14.76
C ALA A 56 -14.13 6.26 14.71
N ARG A 57 -13.34 6.31 15.79
CA ARG A 57 -12.24 5.38 16.03
C ARG A 57 -12.73 4.00 16.43
N ILE A 58 -12.04 2.95 15.97
CA ILE A 58 -12.34 1.54 16.24
C ILE A 58 -11.05 0.87 16.72
N ILE A 59 -11.06 0.36 17.94
CA ILE A 59 -9.93 -0.38 18.53
C ILE A 59 -10.41 -1.78 18.88
N LEU A 60 -9.84 -2.80 18.21
CA LEU A 60 -10.18 -4.21 18.38
C LEU A 60 -8.98 -4.96 18.94
N LYS A 61 -9.12 -5.55 20.13
CA LYS A 61 -8.10 -6.36 20.79
C LYS A 61 -8.61 -7.80 20.87
N CYS A 62 -8.47 -8.52 19.77
CA CYS A 62 -8.96 -9.89 19.60
C CYS A 62 -7.99 -10.87 20.28
N THR A 63 -8.51 -11.85 21.00
CA THR A 63 -7.70 -12.81 21.81
C THR A 63 -8.19 -14.24 21.64
N GLY A 64 -7.31 -15.23 21.83
CA GLY A 64 -7.69 -16.65 21.88
C GLY A 64 -7.21 -17.46 20.68
N ASP A 65 -7.87 -18.59 20.45
CA ASP A 65 -7.55 -19.56 19.41
C ASP A 65 -7.81 -19.02 17.98
N PRO A 66 -7.25 -19.64 16.93
CA PRO A 66 -7.53 -19.31 15.52
C PRO A 66 -8.99 -19.54 15.11
N GLU A 67 -9.84 -18.53 15.37
CA GLU A 67 -11.20 -18.41 14.87
C GLU A 67 -11.24 -17.76 13.45
N PRO A 68 -12.24 -18.06 12.59
CA PRO A 68 -12.37 -17.40 11.28
C PRO A 68 -12.69 -15.90 11.40
N ILE A 69 -11.90 -15.06 10.72
CA ILE A 69 -12.09 -13.59 10.66
C ILE A 69 -13.33 -13.13 9.87
N ASP A 70 -14.10 -14.03 9.27
CA ASP A 70 -15.23 -13.74 8.38
C ASP A 70 -16.21 -12.68 8.90
N GLY A 71 -16.55 -12.71 10.20
CA GLY A 71 -17.43 -11.72 10.81
C GLY A 71 -16.81 -10.32 10.88
N LEU A 72 -15.49 -10.22 11.11
CA LEU A 72 -14.74 -8.98 11.09
C LEU A 72 -14.55 -8.46 9.66
N VAL A 73 -14.20 -9.33 8.71
CA VAL A 73 -14.12 -9.00 7.27
C VAL A 73 -15.44 -8.44 6.77
N HIS A 74 -16.57 -9.09 7.12
CA HIS A 74 -17.91 -8.61 6.77
C HIS A 74 -18.25 -7.25 7.41
N PHE A 75 -17.87 -7.03 8.67
CA PHE A 75 -18.03 -5.72 9.32
C PHE A 75 -17.20 -4.63 8.62
N LEU A 76 -15.91 -4.88 8.38
CA LEU A 76 -15.01 -3.91 7.74
C LEU A 76 -15.46 -3.60 6.31
N ASN A 77 -15.84 -4.61 5.54
CA ASN A 77 -16.41 -4.44 4.20
C ASN A 77 -17.69 -3.58 4.23
N ARG A 78 -18.60 -3.84 5.18
CA ARG A 78 -19.82 -3.03 5.40
C ARG A 78 -19.50 -1.58 5.82
N HIS A 79 -18.41 -1.37 6.55
CA HIS A 79 -18.00 -0.06 7.05
C HIS A 79 -17.27 0.77 5.97
N ALA A 80 -16.37 0.14 5.22
CA ALA A 80 -15.57 0.72 4.15
C ALA A 80 -16.40 1.17 2.95
N ASN A 81 -17.35 0.34 2.49
CA ASN A 81 -18.20 0.64 1.32
C ASN A 81 -19.25 1.75 1.54
N ARG A 82 -19.13 2.54 2.62
CA ARG A 82 -20.01 3.68 2.85
C ARG A 82 -19.44 4.93 2.20
N HIS A 83 -20.27 5.70 1.50
CA HIS A 83 -19.87 6.96 0.86
C HIS A 83 -19.39 8.04 1.85
N ASP A 84 -19.59 7.88 3.17
CA ASP A 84 -19.04 8.75 4.20
C ASP A 84 -17.72 8.24 4.81
N MET A 85 -17.09 7.19 4.24
CA MET A 85 -15.78 6.71 4.67
C MET A 85 -14.66 7.63 4.13
N PRO A 86 -13.88 8.30 5.01
CA PRO A 86 -12.73 9.08 4.57
C PRO A 86 -11.54 8.16 4.21
N PRO A 87 -10.66 8.59 3.29
CA PRO A 87 -9.56 7.77 2.79
C PRO A 87 -8.55 7.40 3.88
N LEU A 88 -7.93 6.22 3.72
CA LEU A 88 -6.90 5.71 4.62
C LEU A 88 -5.53 5.86 3.95
N LEU A 89 -4.82 6.91 4.35
CA LEU A 89 -3.59 7.37 3.69
C LEU A 89 -2.32 6.71 4.25
N THR A 90 -2.42 6.04 5.41
CA THR A 90 -1.29 5.34 6.04
C THR A 90 -1.78 4.04 6.69
N LEU A 91 -1.04 2.96 6.45
CA LEU A 91 -1.23 1.62 7.02
C LEU A 91 0.11 1.16 7.59
N ILE A 92 0.09 0.77 8.87
CA ILE A 92 1.24 0.13 9.53
C ILE A 92 0.81 -1.28 9.95
N VAL A 93 1.56 -2.28 9.49
CA VAL A 93 1.49 -3.66 9.96
C VAL A 93 2.75 -3.92 10.78
N SER A 94 2.59 -4.36 12.04
CA SER A 94 3.71 -4.61 12.95
C SER A 94 3.43 -5.80 13.86
N HIS A 95 4.36 -6.74 14.02
CA HIS A 95 4.36 -7.55 15.25
C HIS A 95 4.79 -6.67 16.43
N ARG A 96 4.34 -7.01 17.64
CA ARG A 96 4.74 -6.33 18.89
C ARG A 96 4.84 -7.32 20.04
N GLU A 97 6.02 -7.45 20.63
CA GLU A 97 6.20 -8.23 21.86
C GLU A 97 5.44 -7.61 23.05
N SER A 98 4.48 -8.34 23.61
CA SER A 98 3.92 -7.99 24.91
C SER A 98 4.94 -8.27 26.01
N HIS A 99 5.53 -7.20 26.55
CA HIS A 99 6.48 -7.21 27.67
C HIS A 99 5.88 -7.68 29.03
N THR A 100 4.73 -8.36 29.00
CA THR A 100 4.08 -9.02 30.14
C THR A 100 4.89 -10.25 30.57
N ARG A 101 5.58 -10.13 31.72
CA ARG A 101 6.54 -11.09 32.33
C ARG A 101 6.14 -12.58 32.47
N SER A 102 4.96 -13.02 32.01
CA SER A 102 4.49 -14.40 32.16
C SER A 102 4.71 -15.27 30.93
N LEU A 103 4.54 -14.72 29.72
CA LEU A 103 4.70 -15.37 28.41
C LEU A 103 4.96 -14.29 27.36
N SER A 104 5.90 -14.54 26.45
CA SER A 104 6.06 -13.76 25.22
C SER A 104 4.84 -14.00 24.33
N SER A 105 3.88 -13.08 24.39
CA SER A 105 2.81 -12.98 23.40
C SER A 105 3.17 -11.84 22.48
N GLU A 106 3.66 -12.16 21.29
CA GLU A 106 3.64 -11.21 20.18
C GLU A 106 2.20 -10.92 19.76
N TRP A 107 1.99 -9.79 19.09
CA TRP A 107 0.69 -9.40 18.56
C TRP A 107 0.85 -8.80 17.17
N LEU A 108 0.18 -9.37 16.17
CA LEU A 108 0.04 -8.73 14.86
C LEU A 108 -0.92 -7.54 15.03
N CYS A 109 -0.38 -6.34 14.88
CA CYS A 109 -1.11 -5.08 14.96
C CYS A 109 -1.25 -4.49 13.55
N ILE A 110 -2.49 -4.23 13.13
CA ILE A 110 -2.85 -3.51 11.92
C ILE A 110 -3.43 -2.16 12.34
N ASP A 111 -2.70 -1.08 12.10
CA ASP A 111 -3.12 0.29 12.43
C ASP A 111 -3.29 1.12 11.14
N LEU A 112 -4.42 1.84 10.99
CA LEU A 112 -4.74 2.65 9.80
C LEU A 112 -5.09 4.10 10.16
N TRP A 113 -4.59 5.07 9.38
CA TRP A 113 -4.81 6.52 9.59
C TRP A 113 -5.35 7.24 8.36
N ARG A 114 -6.11 8.32 8.62
CA ARG A 114 -6.58 9.29 7.60
C ARG A 114 -5.56 10.35 7.20
N THR A 115 -4.36 10.31 7.77
CA THR A 115 -3.37 11.39 7.67
C THR A 115 -2.01 10.83 7.34
N CYS A 116 -1.65 10.84 6.06
CA CYS A 116 -0.25 10.82 5.67
C CYS A 116 0.38 12.13 6.15
N ARG A 117 1.43 12.00 6.96
CA ARG A 117 2.43 13.03 7.22
C ARG A 117 3.78 12.34 7.30
N LEU A 118 4.56 12.49 6.24
CA LEU A 118 6.01 12.43 6.33
C LEU A 118 6.44 13.56 7.30
N CYS A 119 7.40 13.29 8.17
CA CYS A 119 7.93 14.29 9.10
C CYS A 119 9.12 14.97 8.43
N ASP A 120 8.85 16.01 7.63
CA ASP A 120 9.84 16.57 6.71
C ASP A 120 11.03 17.26 7.42
N GLU A 121 10.83 17.82 8.62
CA GLU A 121 11.73 18.85 9.20
C GLU A 121 12.57 18.45 10.43
N ASP A 122 12.44 17.23 11.00
CA ASP A 122 13.32 16.77 12.10
C ASP A 122 14.67 16.23 11.57
N GLU A 123 15.36 17.03 10.74
CA GLU A 123 16.64 16.68 10.08
C GLU A 123 17.74 16.25 11.06
N ILE A 124 17.67 16.70 12.32
CA ILE A 124 18.75 16.65 13.31
C ILE A 124 19.16 15.22 13.70
N HIS A 125 18.29 14.21 13.48
CA HIS A 125 18.52 12.83 13.95
C HIS A 125 18.38 11.73 12.87
N GLY A 126 18.15 12.08 11.59
CA GLY A 126 18.06 11.12 10.47
C GLY A 126 16.89 10.13 10.49
N ASP A 127 16.21 9.93 11.62
CA ASP A 127 15.10 8.99 11.84
C ASP A 127 13.79 9.48 11.18
N ARG A 128 13.79 9.63 9.85
CA ARG A 128 12.69 10.18 9.03
C ARG A 128 11.45 9.27 8.93
N ARG A 129 11.23 8.42 9.94
CA ARG A 129 10.12 7.47 10.02
C ARG A 129 8.78 8.16 9.92
N CYS A 130 7.88 7.55 9.16
CA CYS A 130 6.46 7.86 9.21
C CYS A 130 5.92 7.61 10.62
N ARG A 131 5.83 8.64 11.46
CA ARG A 131 5.24 8.59 12.80
C ARG A 131 3.95 9.42 12.83
N PRO A 132 2.78 8.81 12.57
CA PRO A 132 1.50 9.52 12.63
C PRO A 132 1.29 10.21 13.98
N THR A 133 1.16 11.54 13.97
CA THR A 133 1.05 12.39 15.17
C THR A 133 -0.32 12.35 15.86
N LYS A 134 -1.17 11.40 15.47
CA LYS A 134 -2.52 11.18 16.00
C LYS A 134 -2.72 9.68 16.20
N ASP A 135 -3.65 9.33 17.08
CA ASP A 135 -4.10 7.95 17.20
C ASP A 135 -4.64 7.41 15.85
N PRO A 136 -4.44 6.11 15.54
CA PRO A 136 -5.05 5.46 14.38
C PRO A 136 -6.57 5.53 14.42
N LEU A 137 -7.16 5.50 13.23
CA LEU A 137 -8.61 5.38 13.05
C LEU A 137 -9.09 3.97 13.38
N ILE A 138 -8.42 2.98 12.81
CA ILE A 138 -8.71 1.56 13.00
C ILE A 138 -7.44 0.92 13.54
N SER A 139 -7.52 0.31 14.72
CA SER A 139 -6.50 -0.57 15.29
C SER A 139 -7.09 -1.97 15.42
N ILE A 140 -6.40 -2.97 14.88
CA ILE A 140 -6.78 -4.38 15.00
C ILE A 140 -5.57 -5.15 15.51
N HIS A 141 -5.68 -5.75 16.69
CA HIS A 141 -4.65 -6.57 17.32
C HIS A 141 -5.10 -8.03 17.33
N PHE A 142 -4.23 -8.93 16.86
CA PHE A 142 -4.39 -10.39 16.89
C PHE A 142 -3.21 -11.05 17.61
N PRO A 143 -3.39 -12.19 18.32
CA PRO A 143 -2.27 -13.05 18.69
C PRO A 143 -1.68 -13.70 17.43
N PRO A 144 -0.44 -14.25 17.47
CA PRO A 144 0.29 -14.64 16.26
C PRO A 144 -0.36 -15.81 15.54
N VAL A 145 -0.95 -16.73 16.31
CA VAL A 145 -1.70 -17.90 15.80
C VAL A 145 -2.95 -17.49 15.00
N LEU A 146 -3.49 -16.28 15.21
CA LEU A 146 -4.57 -15.69 14.41
C LEU A 146 -4.04 -14.86 13.22
N GLY A 147 -2.76 -14.50 13.22
CA GLY A 147 -2.09 -13.68 12.22
C GLY A 147 -1.67 -14.43 10.96
N SER A 148 -2.47 -15.41 10.49
CA SER A 148 -2.17 -16.10 9.23
C SER A 148 -2.16 -15.11 8.05
N LEU A 149 -1.32 -15.35 7.05
CA LEU A 149 -1.23 -14.46 5.88
C LEU A 149 -2.57 -14.37 5.15
N ASP A 150 -3.31 -15.46 5.04
CA ASP A 150 -4.71 -15.50 4.55
C ASP A 150 -5.63 -14.54 5.33
N SER A 151 -5.42 -14.40 6.64
CA SER A 151 -6.22 -13.51 7.48
C SER A 151 -5.89 -12.05 7.22
N LEU A 152 -4.59 -11.71 7.16
CA LEU A 152 -4.15 -10.37 6.78
C LEU A 152 -4.60 -10.02 5.36
N GLU A 153 -4.50 -10.95 4.41
CA GLU A 153 -4.91 -10.78 3.01
C GLU A 153 -6.39 -10.44 2.89
N ARG A 154 -7.26 -11.21 3.53
CA ARG A 154 -8.72 -10.98 3.50
C ARG A 154 -9.13 -9.68 4.18
N LEU A 155 -8.35 -9.17 5.15
CA LEU A 155 -8.54 -7.84 5.74
C LEU A 155 -8.06 -6.74 4.79
N CYS A 156 -6.84 -6.88 4.26
CA CYS A 156 -6.27 -6.00 3.23
C CYS A 156 -7.07 -6.01 1.92
N GLY A 157 -7.95 -6.99 1.69
CA GLY A 157 -8.88 -7.08 0.57
C GLY A 157 -10.25 -6.39 0.77
N VAL A 158 -10.61 -5.95 1.99
CA VAL A 158 -11.90 -5.26 2.26
C VAL A 158 -11.76 -3.85 2.85
N LEU A 159 -10.53 -3.42 3.17
CA LEU A 159 -10.23 -2.03 3.54
C LEU A 159 -10.15 -1.14 2.28
N PRO A 160 -10.44 0.17 2.35
CA PRO A 160 -10.23 1.09 1.24
C PRO A 160 -8.75 1.54 1.25
N LEU A 161 -7.93 0.92 0.39
CA LEU A 161 -6.48 1.09 0.34
C LEU A 161 -5.99 1.68 -0.99
N GLU A 162 -6.91 2.00 -1.91
CA GLU A 162 -6.62 2.58 -3.21
C GLU A 162 -5.93 3.95 -3.10
N ASP A 163 -6.30 4.75 -2.09
CA ASP A 163 -5.72 6.06 -1.75
C ASP A 163 -4.54 5.98 -0.75
N LEU A 164 -4.02 4.77 -0.47
CA LEU A 164 -2.94 4.58 0.50
C LEU A 164 -1.64 5.23 -0.02
N ARG A 165 -1.06 6.17 0.75
CA ARG A 165 0.18 6.88 0.38
C ARG A 165 1.42 6.35 1.09
N VAL A 166 1.24 5.83 2.31
CA VAL A 166 2.30 5.29 3.16
C VAL A 166 1.94 3.87 3.58
N LEU A 167 2.82 2.91 3.27
CA LEU A 167 2.74 1.53 3.75
C LEU A 167 3.97 1.25 4.62
N GLN A 168 3.78 0.70 5.82
CA GLN A 168 4.88 0.24 6.65
C GLN A 168 4.64 -1.18 7.13
N VAL A 169 5.66 -2.02 7.01
CA VAL A 169 5.68 -3.41 7.46
C VAL A 169 6.95 -3.63 8.26
N THR A 170 6.79 -3.61 9.59
CA THR A 170 7.91 -3.82 10.52
C THR A 170 7.80 -5.17 11.19
N ASP A 171 8.94 -5.80 11.47
CA ASP A 171 9.04 -6.81 12.52
C ASP A 171 8.09 -7.99 12.25
N THR A 172 8.52 -8.89 11.37
CA THR A 172 8.05 -10.28 11.37
C THR A 172 9.26 -11.15 11.70
N ASP A 173 9.01 -12.32 12.26
CA ASP A 173 9.97 -13.43 12.22
C ASP A 173 10.46 -13.63 10.77
N ASP A 174 11.71 -14.04 10.59
CA ASP A 174 12.26 -14.36 9.27
C ASP A 174 11.55 -15.58 8.67
N GLU A 175 11.04 -16.51 9.49
CA GLU A 175 10.15 -17.60 9.07
C GLU A 175 8.77 -17.11 8.56
N LEU A 176 8.41 -15.85 8.83
CA LEU A 176 7.13 -15.23 8.47
C LEU A 176 7.22 -14.17 7.35
N ALA A 177 8.37 -14.07 6.68
CA ALA A 177 8.56 -13.13 5.57
C ALA A 177 7.56 -13.40 4.41
N TRP A 178 6.81 -12.38 4.00
CA TRP A 178 5.75 -12.55 2.99
C TRP A 178 6.36 -12.73 1.60
N SER A 179 5.90 -13.72 0.82
CA SER A 179 6.41 -13.92 -0.54
C SER A 179 6.06 -12.73 -1.47
N PRO A 180 6.78 -12.53 -2.59
CA PRO A 180 6.49 -11.44 -3.53
C PRO A 180 5.03 -11.44 -4.03
N GLU A 181 4.46 -12.63 -4.22
CA GLU A 181 3.09 -12.84 -4.67
C GLU A 181 2.08 -12.46 -3.57
N VAL A 182 2.41 -12.67 -2.30
CA VAL A 182 1.60 -12.22 -1.16
C VAL A 182 1.59 -10.69 -1.07
N TRP A 183 2.74 -10.03 -1.23
CA TRP A 183 2.84 -8.57 -1.32
C TRP A 183 1.94 -7.98 -2.41
N ILE A 184 1.97 -8.56 -3.62
CA ILE A 184 1.15 -8.11 -4.75
C ILE A 184 -0.33 -8.38 -4.50
N ARG A 185 -0.69 -9.54 -3.94
CA ARG A 185 -2.09 -9.88 -3.67
C ARG A 185 -2.71 -9.02 -2.56
N MET A 186 -1.92 -8.63 -1.56
CA MET A 186 -2.36 -7.72 -0.48
C MET A 186 -2.43 -6.25 -0.93
N PHE A 187 -1.43 -5.77 -1.68
CA PHE A 187 -1.23 -4.33 -1.91
C PHE A 187 -1.22 -3.89 -3.37
N GLY A 188 -1.36 -4.79 -4.35
CA GLY A 188 -1.30 -4.46 -5.78
C GLY A 188 -2.34 -3.44 -6.26
N ARG A 189 -3.46 -3.34 -5.54
CA ARG A 189 -4.51 -2.31 -5.75
C ARG A 189 -4.22 -0.95 -5.12
N CYS A 190 -3.15 -0.82 -4.32
CA CYS A 190 -2.77 0.42 -3.66
C CYS A 190 -2.01 1.31 -4.67
N THR A 191 -2.74 2.03 -5.51
CA THR A 191 -2.17 2.73 -6.67
C THR A 191 -1.40 4.00 -6.30
N HIS A 192 -1.68 4.62 -5.13
CA HIS A 192 -1.09 5.91 -4.74
C HIS A 192 0.02 5.81 -3.69
N VAL A 193 0.64 4.64 -3.49
CA VAL A 193 1.70 4.47 -2.48
C VAL A 193 2.97 5.17 -2.94
N GLU A 194 3.38 6.20 -2.21
CA GLU A 194 4.55 7.05 -2.47
C GLU A 194 5.75 6.66 -1.61
N HIS A 195 5.50 6.09 -0.42
CA HIS A 195 6.53 5.69 0.53
C HIS A 195 6.22 4.31 1.11
N VAL A 196 7.24 3.43 1.11
CA VAL A 196 7.18 2.14 1.82
C VAL A 196 8.34 2.01 2.81
N SER A 197 8.03 1.56 4.02
CA SER A 197 9.03 1.23 5.06
C SER A 197 8.98 -0.26 5.36
N VAL A 198 10.07 -1.00 5.14
CA VAL A 198 10.15 -2.46 5.31
C VAL A 198 11.36 -2.84 6.16
N LYS A 199 11.20 -3.88 6.99
CA LYS A 199 12.26 -4.41 7.86
C LYS A 199 12.49 -5.90 7.69
N SER A 200 13.66 -6.36 8.14
CA SER A 200 14.00 -7.79 8.25
C SER A 200 13.88 -8.49 6.88
N TRP A 201 13.72 -9.81 6.85
CA TRP A 201 13.71 -10.57 5.60
C TRP A 201 12.59 -10.18 4.61
N ASN A 202 11.52 -9.50 5.05
CA ASN A 202 10.51 -8.92 4.16
C ASN A 202 11.08 -7.94 3.12
N VAL A 203 12.19 -7.26 3.43
CA VAL A 203 12.87 -6.35 2.50
C VAL A 203 13.21 -7.09 1.19
N VAL A 204 13.65 -8.35 1.29
CA VAL A 204 14.04 -9.17 0.14
C VAL A 204 12.84 -9.42 -0.77
N CYS A 205 11.74 -9.88 -0.19
CA CYS A 205 10.54 -10.24 -0.94
C CYS A 205 9.77 -9.03 -1.46
N PHE A 206 9.72 -7.92 -0.71
CA PHE A 206 9.18 -6.65 -1.18
C PHE A 206 9.95 -6.13 -2.40
N CYS A 207 11.28 -6.11 -2.33
CA CYS A 207 12.10 -5.61 -3.43
C CYS A 207 12.05 -6.54 -4.66
N ARG A 208 11.84 -7.86 -4.48
CA ARG A 208 11.47 -8.78 -5.58
C ARG A 208 10.09 -8.44 -6.19
N ALA A 209 9.09 -8.11 -5.36
CA ALA A 209 7.73 -7.78 -5.82
C ALA A 209 7.67 -6.54 -6.72
N LEU A 210 8.55 -5.54 -6.51
CA LEU A 210 8.60 -4.29 -7.29
C LEU A 210 8.87 -4.45 -8.80
N LEU A 211 9.23 -5.66 -9.27
CA LEU A 211 9.43 -6.01 -10.68
C LEU A 211 8.31 -6.84 -11.32
N LEU A 212 7.40 -7.38 -10.51
CA LEU A 212 6.39 -8.31 -10.97
C LEU A 212 5.10 -7.57 -11.40
N PRO A 213 4.35 -8.10 -12.37
CA PRO A 213 3.09 -7.51 -12.79
C PRO A 213 2.00 -7.71 -11.74
N VAL A 214 1.17 -6.69 -11.52
CA VAL A 214 0.02 -6.77 -10.60
C VAL A 214 -1.03 -7.80 -11.05
N ASP A 215 -1.12 -8.08 -12.36
CA ASP A 215 -2.13 -8.96 -12.97
C ASP A 215 -2.00 -10.46 -12.62
N GLY A 216 -1.06 -10.84 -11.74
CA GLY A 216 -0.95 -12.20 -11.22
C GLY A 216 -0.43 -13.22 -12.22
N ALA A 217 0.55 -12.86 -13.04
CA ALA A 217 1.22 -13.80 -13.94
C ALA A 217 1.90 -14.93 -13.14
N ASP A 218 1.52 -16.18 -13.40
CA ASP A 218 1.89 -17.38 -12.62
C ASP A 218 3.40 -17.75 -12.66
N SER A 219 4.29 -16.90 -13.17
CA SER A 219 5.73 -17.18 -13.20
C SER A 219 6.62 -15.94 -13.10
N LEU A 220 7.75 -16.09 -12.38
CA LEU A 220 8.85 -15.12 -12.30
C LEU A 220 9.53 -14.82 -13.65
N ALA A 221 9.18 -15.54 -14.72
CA ALA A 221 9.65 -15.25 -16.08
C ALA A 221 8.85 -14.11 -16.74
N GLU A 222 7.58 -13.92 -16.34
CA GLU A 222 6.70 -12.86 -16.84
C GLU A 222 6.84 -11.60 -15.97
N ARG A 223 7.93 -10.86 -16.21
CA ARG A 223 8.15 -9.52 -15.65
C ARG A 223 7.12 -8.52 -16.18
N ALA A 224 6.88 -7.45 -15.44
CA ALA A 224 6.05 -6.33 -15.91
C ALA A 224 6.55 -5.82 -17.28
N SER A 225 5.65 -5.74 -18.27
CA SER A 225 5.99 -5.37 -19.65
C SER A 225 5.83 -3.86 -19.92
N SER A 226 5.15 -3.14 -19.03
CA SER A 226 4.97 -1.69 -19.07
C SER A 226 4.97 -1.10 -17.66
N ALA A 227 5.20 0.22 -17.58
CA ALA A 227 5.11 0.99 -16.34
C ALA A 227 3.74 0.88 -15.63
N GLU A 228 2.66 0.60 -16.38
CA GLU A 228 1.31 0.49 -15.83
C GLU A 228 1.10 -0.81 -15.03
N GLN A 229 1.84 -1.87 -15.35
CA GLN A 229 1.76 -3.16 -14.66
C GLN A 229 2.63 -3.23 -13.40
N LEU A 230 3.53 -2.27 -13.18
CA LEU A 230 4.47 -2.29 -12.06
C LEU A 230 3.75 -2.22 -10.71
N PHE A 231 4.08 -3.17 -9.82
CA PHE A 231 3.71 -3.10 -8.42
C PHE A 231 4.14 -1.76 -7.81
N LEU A 232 3.18 -1.07 -7.17
CA LEU A 232 3.30 0.28 -6.61
C LEU A 232 3.97 1.27 -7.57
N ARG A 233 3.52 1.41 -8.83
CA ARG A 233 4.15 2.27 -9.86
C ARG A 233 4.44 3.72 -9.42
N HIS A 234 3.66 4.29 -8.50
CA HIS A 234 3.82 5.65 -7.95
C HIS A 234 4.79 5.75 -6.75
N LEU A 235 5.49 4.66 -6.41
CA LEU A 235 6.46 4.62 -5.32
C LEU A 235 7.62 5.58 -5.58
N GLU A 236 7.69 6.64 -4.77
CA GLU A 236 8.73 7.66 -4.84
C GLU A 236 9.92 7.32 -3.94
N SER A 237 9.71 6.60 -2.84
CA SER A 237 10.77 6.37 -1.85
C SER A 237 10.60 5.09 -1.00
N VAL A 238 11.71 4.53 -0.52
CA VAL A 238 11.74 3.30 0.29
C VAL A 238 12.66 3.44 1.51
N GLU A 239 12.17 3.12 2.70
CA GLU A 239 12.98 2.90 3.91
C GLU A 239 13.24 1.39 4.08
N ILE A 240 14.51 1.01 4.12
CA ILE A 240 15.00 -0.33 4.43
C ILE A 240 15.65 -0.30 5.82
N CYS A 241 15.24 -1.20 6.71
CA CYS A 241 15.90 -1.40 8.00
C CYS A 241 16.27 -2.85 8.29
N ASP A 242 17.23 -3.04 9.19
CA ASP A 242 17.36 -4.25 10.02
C ASP A 242 17.58 -5.54 9.20
N ILE A 243 18.45 -5.48 8.18
CA ILE A 243 18.77 -6.60 7.29
C ILE A 243 20.25 -6.58 6.90
N ASP A 244 20.85 -7.76 6.72
CA ASP A 244 22.14 -7.92 6.06
C ASP A 244 21.98 -7.79 4.54
N LEU A 245 22.54 -6.74 3.95
CA LEU A 245 22.48 -6.47 2.52
C LEU A 245 23.60 -7.19 1.75
N LEU A 246 24.58 -7.79 2.44
CA LEU A 246 25.65 -8.60 1.86
C LEU A 246 25.37 -10.11 1.96
N ALA A 247 24.33 -10.52 2.69
CA ALA A 247 23.82 -11.88 2.67
C ALA A 247 23.54 -12.35 1.23
N ASP A 248 23.96 -13.59 0.94
CA ASP A 248 23.56 -14.30 -0.28
C ASP A 248 22.05 -14.56 -0.24
N ILE A 249 21.30 -14.04 -1.20
CA ILE A 249 19.90 -14.49 -1.37
C ILE A 249 19.92 -15.92 -1.90
N GLU A 250 19.00 -16.75 -1.39
CA GLU A 250 18.75 -18.09 -1.91
C GLU A 250 18.57 -18.09 -3.44
N ASP A 251 19.04 -19.18 -4.05
CA ASP A 251 19.24 -19.43 -5.49
C ASP A 251 20.30 -18.58 -6.23
N ALA A 252 20.65 -17.38 -5.75
CA ALA A 252 21.39 -16.41 -6.59
C ALA A 252 22.93 -16.54 -6.55
N ARG A 253 23.54 -16.76 -5.37
CA ARG A 253 24.97 -16.48 -5.11
C ARG A 253 25.41 -15.05 -5.50
N VAL A 254 24.49 -14.11 -5.34
CA VAL A 254 24.70 -12.69 -5.56
C VAL A 254 24.21 -12.00 -4.28
N PRO A 255 25.06 -11.19 -3.62
CA PRO A 255 24.67 -10.42 -2.44
C PRO A 255 23.39 -9.62 -2.68
N PHE A 256 22.55 -9.49 -1.66
CA PHE A 256 21.26 -8.81 -1.78
C PHE A 256 21.38 -7.40 -2.41
N ILE A 257 22.39 -6.63 -2.03
CA ILE A 257 22.68 -5.29 -2.57
C ILE A 257 22.84 -5.26 -4.11
N GLY A 258 23.49 -6.27 -4.69
CA GLY A 258 23.67 -6.39 -6.15
C GLY A 258 22.36 -6.70 -6.86
N SER A 259 21.47 -7.45 -6.20
CA SER A 259 20.12 -7.73 -6.69
C SER A 259 19.24 -6.48 -6.59
N LEU A 260 19.26 -5.77 -5.45
CA LEU A 260 18.54 -4.51 -5.24
C LEU A 260 18.88 -3.46 -6.30
N ARG A 261 20.19 -3.23 -6.56
CA ARG A 261 20.64 -2.32 -7.63
C ARG A 261 20.06 -2.70 -8.99
N SER A 262 20.16 -3.99 -9.34
CA SER A 262 19.63 -4.53 -10.60
C SER A 262 18.13 -4.28 -10.75
N TRP A 263 17.35 -4.48 -9.69
CA TRP A 263 15.91 -4.28 -9.70
C TRP A 263 15.51 -2.79 -9.80
N LEU A 264 16.22 -1.90 -9.10
CA LEU A 264 16.01 -0.45 -9.22
C LEU A 264 16.32 0.06 -10.65
N SER A 265 17.39 -0.45 -11.29
CA SER A 265 17.69 -0.17 -12.70
C SER A 265 16.58 -0.66 -13.63
N ILE A 266 16.18 -1.94 -13.54
CA ILE A 266 15.11 -2.52 -14.39
C ILE A 266 13.79 -1.74 -14.25
N ARG A 267 13.44 -1.33 -13.02
CA ARG A 267 12.26 -0.51 -12.76
C ARG A 267 12.35 0.86 -13.45
N THR A 268 13.51 1.51 -13.37
CA THR A 268 13.78 2.80 -14.04
C THR A 268 13.63 2.67 -15.55
N ASP A 269 14.18 1.62 -16.15
CA ASP A 269 14.06 1.34 -17.59
C ASP A 269 12.59 1.16 -18.02
N LEU A 270 11.80 0.40 -17.25
CA LEU A 270 10.37 0.17 -17.52
C LEU A 270 9.53 1.46 -17.42
N MET A 271 9.86 2.36 -16.49
CA MET A 271 9.23 3.68 -16.39
C MET A 271 9.55 4.55 -17.61
N ASN A 272 10.81 4.57 -18.04
CA ASN A 272 11.26 5.35 -19.21
C ASN A 272 10.59 4.92 -20.52
N VAL A 273 10.34 3.62 -20.73
CA VAL A 273 9.71 3.08 -21.95
C VAL A 273 8.28 3.61 -22.16
N GLY A 274 7.51 3.82 -21.08
CA GLY A 274 6.09 4.19 -21.17
C GLY A 274 5.80 5.57 -21.77
N ILE A 275 6.79 6.46 -21.80
CA ILE A 275 6.61 7.89 -22.14
C ILE A 275 6.73 8.16 -23.66
N GLY A 276 7.41 7.28 -24.41
CA GLY A 276 7.90 7.61 -25.77
C GLY A 276 6.89 7.54 -26.92
N ASP A 277 6.05 6.50 -26.98
CA ASP A 277 5.59 5.97 -28.28
C ASP A 277 4.11 6.26 -28.65
N SER A 278 3.34 6.88 -27.75
CA SER A 278 1.88 6.99 -27.87
C SER A 278 1.36 8.11 -28.78
N THR A 279 2.22 8.97 -29.34
CA THR A 279 1.81 10.29 -29.89
C THR A 279 1.80 10.47 -31.42
N ASN A 280 2.36 9.56 -32.23
CA ASN A 280 2.63 9.86 -33.67
C ASN A 280 2.10 8.86 -34.72
N SER A 281 1.27 7.87 -34.36
CA SER A 281 0.72 6.91 -35.35
C SER A 281 -0.47 7.43 -36.17
N SER A 282 -0.90 8.68 -35.99
CA SER A 282 -1.96 9.34 -36.78
C SER A 282 -1.46 9.81 -38.16
N GLY A 283 -0.83 8.91 -38.92
CA GLY A 283 -0.07 9.20 -40.15
C GLY A 283 -0.64 8.55 -41.43
N SER A 284 -1.82 9.01 -41.86
CA SER A 284 -2.35 8.99 -43.25
C SER A 284 -2.19 7.74 -44.15
N ASP A 285 -3.34 7.22 -44.59
CA ASP A 285 -3.65 6.76 -45.96
C ASP A 285 -2.67 5.86 -46.75
N ASP A 286 -3.14 4.66 -47.14
CA ASP A 286 -3.63 4.50 -48.52
C ASP A 286 -4.73 3.43 -48.64
N ARG A 287 -5.35 3.35 -49.83
CA ARG A 287 -6.60 2.65 -50.14
C ARG A 287 -6.38 1.29 -50.77
N SER A 288 -7.23 0.32 -50.44
CA SER A 288 -7.56 -0.78 -51.36
C SER A 288 -9.05 -1.15 -51.31
N HIS A 289 -9.68 -1.24 -52.49
CA HIS A 289 -11.08 -1.65 -52.66
C HIS A 289 -11.17 -3.17 -52.86
N GLY A 290 -12.23 -3.84 -52.37
CA GLY A 290 -12.55 -5.20 -52.84
C GLY A 290 -13.69 -5.97 -52.16
N HIS A 291 -14.93 -5.81 -52.64
CA HIS A 291 -16.07 -6.76 -52.57
C HIS A 291 -16.63 -7.21 -51.19
N ARG A 292 -17.97 -7.16 -50.94
CA ARG A 292 -19.06 -8.12 -51.31
C ARG A 292 -18.81 -9.56 -50.79
N SER A 293 -19.69 -10.24 -50.03
CA SER A 293 -21.03 -9.95 -49.43
C SER A 293 -21.24 -10.93 -48.21
N SER A 294 -22.39 -11.17 -47.54
CA SER A 294 -23.81 -10.79 -47.74
C SER A 294 -24.65 -10.89 -46.43
N GLU A 295 -25.67 -10.04 -46.33
CA GLU A 295 -27.06 -10.29 -45.85
C GLU A 295 -27.35 -11.12 -44.57
N ASN A 296 -27.73 -10.42 -43.48
CA ASN A 296 -29.03 -10.51 -42.77
C ASN A 296 -29.02 -9.50 -41.59
N SER A 297 -29.99 -8.59 -41.34
CA SER A 297 -31.47 -8.70 -41.20
C SER A 297 -31.85 -9.44 -39.89
N VAL A 298 -32.70 -8.94 -38.96
CA VAL A 298 -33.93 -8.10 -39.06
C VAL A 298 -34.19 -7.21 -37.79
N ILE A 299 -34.75 -5.99 -38.02
CA ILE A 299 -35.71 -5.11 -37.24
C ILE A 299 -35.99 -5.44 -35.74
N GLU A 300 -36.10 -4.52 -34.75
CA GLU A 300 -36.11 -3.02 -34.67
C GLU A 300 -35.23 -2.51 -33.48
N GLY A 301 -35.44 -1.49 -32.61
CA GLY A 301 -36.45 -0.42 -32.33
C GLY A 301 -36.38 0.04 -30.85
N ALA A 302 -36.84 1.22 -30.37
CA ALA A 302 -37.37 2.42 -31.04
C ALA A 302 -37.10 3.73 -30.23
N SER A 303 -36.91 4.83 -30.98
CA SER A 303 -37.28 6.24 -30.74
C SER A 303 -37.32 6.90 -29.34
N GLY A 304 -36.63 8.06 -29.21
CA GLY A 304 -36.82 9.05 -28.14
C GLY A 304 -36.24 10.43 -28.50
N ASP A 305 -37.01 11.27 -29.19
CA ASP A 305 -36.62 12.63 -29.65
C ASP A 305 -36.90 13.72 -28.58
N GLY A 306 -36.16 14.83 -28.63
CA GLY A 306 -36.22 15.90 -27.61
C GLY A 306 -35.18 17.02 -27.77
N GLY A 307 -34.99 17.57 -28.97
CA GLY A 307 -33.97 18.61 -29.21
C GLY A 307 -34.32 20.04 -28.74
N SER A 308 -33.36 20.95 -28.84
CA SER A 308 -33.59 22.42 -28.83
C SER A 308 -32.48 23.18 -29.56
N LYS A 309 -32.80 24.35 -30.13
CA LYS A 309 -31.92 25.15 -31.00
C LYS A 309 -31.70 26.56 -30.46
N GLY A 310 -30.45 27.05 -30.55
CA GLY A 310 -30.08 28.45 -30.34
C GLY A 310 -28.57 28.60 -30.12
N GLN A 311 -27.90 29.68 -30.53
CA GLN A 311 -28.33 30.81 -31.36
C GLN A 311 -27.09 31.48 -32.02
N LEU A 312 -27.25 32.16 -33.17
CA LEU A 312 -26.13 32.76 -33.91
C LEU A 312 -25.52 33.99 -33.21
N ARG A 313 -24.18 34.08 -33.22
CA ARG A 313 -23.33 35.31 -33.36
C ARG A 313 -21.84 34.90 -33.28
N SER A 314 -20.85 35.67 -33.74
CA SER A 314 -20.75 36.61 -34.88
C SER A 314 -19.27 37.02 -35.06
N ASN A 315 -18.86 37.34 -36.28
CA ASN A 315 -17.48 37.67 -36.66
C ASN A 315 -16.75 38.65 -35.72
N ARG A 316 -15.49 38.32 -35.38
CA ARG A 316 -14.36 39.23 -35.63
C ARG A 316 -13.06 38.45 -35.74
N GLY A 317 -12.30 38.69 -36.80
CA GLY A 317 -10.93 38.19 -36.92
C GLY A 317 -9.99 39.10 -36.12
N MET A 318 -9.00 38.49 -35.48
CA MET A 318 -7.77 39.13 -35.05
C MET A 318 -6.63 38.27 -35.58
N SER A 319 -5.65 38.87 -36.24
CA SER A 319 -4.39 38.18 -36.52
C SER A 319 -3.71 37.92 -35.18
N GLN A 320 -3.62 36.67 -34.75
CA GLN A 320 -2.67 36.28 -33.73
C GLN A 320 -1.32 36.15 -34.43
N ASP A 321 -0.36 36.99 -34.03
CA ASP A 321 1.04 36.76 -34.37
C ASP A 321 1.42 35.37 -33.84
N VAL A 322 1.95 34.52 -34.71
CA VAL A 322 2.37 33.16 -34.33
C VAL A 322 3.66 33.27 -33.55
N ILE A 323 3.53 33.58 -32.26
CA ILE A 323 4.56 33.31 -31.26
C ILE A 323 4.73 31.80 -31.25
N VAL A 324 5.68 31.32 -32.04
CA VAL A 324 6.22 29.96 -31.89
C VAL A 324 6.71 29.90 -30.45
N PRO A 325 6.14 29.03 -29.59
CA PRO A 325 6.71 28.82 -28.28
C PRO A 325 8.12 28.31 -28.50
N CYS A 326 9.11 29.02 -27.96
CA CYS A 326 10.35 28.33 -27.63
C CYS A 326 9.92 27.12 -26.79
N ARG A 327 10.27 25.91 -27.25
CA ARG A 327 10.22 24.76 -26.36
C ARG A 327 11.31 25.02 -25.33
N ASP A 328 10.91 25.65 -24.23
CA ASP A 328 11.68 25.66 -23.00
C ASP A 328 12.13 24.23 -22.73
N GLY A 329 13.38 24.08 -22.27
CA GLY A 329 13.99 22.77 -22.15
C GLY A 329 13.10 21.86 -21.33
N VAL A 330 12.55 20.81 -21.97
CA VAL A 330 11.84 19.75 -21.25
C VAL A 330 12.90 19.08 -20.41
N GLU A 331 12.93 19.43 -19.13
CA GLU A 331 13.75 18.73 -18.15
C GLU A 331 13.36 17.25 -18.23
N ALA A 332 14.35 16.39 -18.45
CA ALA A 332 14.08 14.97 -18.62
C ALA A 332 13.66 14.41 -17.26
N ASP A 333 12.38 14.04 -17.14
CA ASP A 333 11.81 13.50 -15.90
C ASP A 333 12.67 12.32 -15.42
N ASP A 334 13.36 12.50 -14.29
CA ASP A 334 14.20 11.46 -13.70
C ASP A 334 13.28 10.41 -13.05
N ASN A 335 13.05 9.32 -13.79
CA ASN A 335 12.18 8.21 -13.35
C ASN A 335 12.84 7.26 -12.34
N ARG A 336 14.05 7.56 -11.85
CA ARG A 336 14.68 6.82 -10.75
C ARG A 336 13.91 7.08 -9.44
N LEU A 337 13.98 6.13 -8.51
CA LEU A 337 13.42 6.28 -7.16
C LEU A 337 14.00 7.55 -6.50
N LYS A 338 13.16 8.45 -5.99
CA LYS A 338 13.59 9.76 -5.47
C LYS A 338 14.49 9.62 -4.25
N CYS A 339 14.19 8.70 -3.34
CA CYS A 339 15.03 8.47 -2.17
C CYS A 339 14.98 7.01 -1.71
N ILE A 340 16.13 6.47 -1.29
CA ILE A 340 16.19 5.25 -0.49
C ILE A 340 16.90 5.54 0.84
N TRP A 341 16.30 5.11 1.95
CA TRP A 341 16.92 5.13 3.28
C TRP A 341 17.41 3.72 3.61
N ILE A 342 18.66 3.61 4.04
CA ILE A 342 19.27 2.39 4.55
C ILE A 342 19.68 2.66 5.99
N SER A 343 19.12 1.89 6.93
CA SER A 343 19.37 2.09 8.36
C SER A 343 19.52 0.77 9.11
N LYS A 344 20.51 0.67 10.01
CA LYS A 344 20.81 -0.56 10.77
C LYS A 344 21.02 -1.80 9.90
N CYS A 345 21.48 -1.61 8.66
CA CYS A 345 21.70 -2.70 7.72
C CYS A 345 23.18 -3.08 7.69
N SER A 346 23.52 -4.38 7.65
CA SER A 346 24.92 -4.76 7.45
C SER A 346 25.29 -4.58 5.98
N ILE A 347 26.15 -3.59 5.69
CA ILE A 347 26.61 -3.22 4.35
C ILE A 347 27.92 -2.44 4.46
N LYS A 348 28.79 -2.52 3.46
CA LYS A 348 29.99 -1.67 3.41
C LYS A 348 29.73 -0.37 2.67
N ALA A 349 30.49 0.67 2.99
CA ALA A 349 30.51 1.91 2.22
C ALA A 349 30.73 1.70 0.70
N GLU A 350 31.59 0.75 0.29
CA GLU A 350 31.88 0.49 -1.13
C GLU A 350 30.66 -0.03 -1.92
N ASP A 351 29.77 -0.77 -1.27
CA ASP A 351 28.54 -1.31 -1.89
C ASP A 351 27.39 -0.28 -1.86
N VAL A 352 27.37 0.63 -0.89
CA VAL A 352 26.43 1.76 -0.81
C VAL A 352 26.62 2.72 -2.00
N GLU A 353 27.86 3.05 -2.37
CA GLU A 353 28.15 3.91 -3.54
C GLU A 353 27.53 3.35 -4.84
N LEU A 354 27.43 2.02 -4.99
CA LEU A 354 26.86 1.38 -6.19
C LEU A 354 25.35 1.66 -6.37
N LEU A 355 24.62 2.02 -5.32
CA LEU A 355 23.19 2.37 -5.43
C LEU A 355 22.95 3.76 -6.02
N LYS A 356 23.90 4.69 -5.92
CA LYS A 356 23.71 6.11 -6.32
C LYS A 356 23.40 6.31 -7.80
N ASP A 357 23.77 5.35 -8.65
CA ASP A 357 23.37 5.36 -10.06
C ASP A 357 21.85 5.17 -10.23
N ALA A 358 21.23 4.35 -9.37
CA ALA A 358 19.86 3.84 -9.52
C ALA A 358 18.80 4.61 -8.71
N VAL A 359 19.20 5.58 -7.89
CA VAL A 359 18.32 6.44 -7.08
C VAL A 359 18.75 7.91 -7.18
N GLN A 360 17.84 8.85 -6.91
CA GLN A 360 18.17 10.28 -6.93
C GLN A 360 18.86 10.72 -5.64
N ASP A 361 18.34 10.30 -4.49
CA ASP A 361 18.91 10.48 -3.15
C ASP A 361 19.12 9.12 -2.44
N LEU A 362 20.18 9.05 -1.64
CA LEU A 362 20.62 7.85 -0.92
C LEU A 362 21.08 8.27 0.49
N VAL A 363 20.25 7.95 1.47
CA VAL A 363 20.51 8.25 2.87
C VAL A 363 20.90 6.97 3.60
N TRP A 364 22.12 6.94 4.14
CA TRP A 364 22.64 5.83 4.93
C TRP A 364 23.07 6.34 6.31
N ASP A 365 22.78 5.58 7.36
CA ASP A 365 23.16 5.91 8.74
C ASP A 365 24.65 5.63 9.06
N ASN A 366 25.42 5.13 8.09
CA ASN A 366 26.82 4.70 8.22
C ASN A 366 27.01 3.49 9.17
N PHE A 367 25.93 2.73 9.43
CA PHE A 367 26.04 1.45 10.10
C PHE A 367 26.55 0.39 9.11
N GLU A 368 27.74 -0.17 9.37
CA GLU A 368 28.28 -1.29 8.59
C GLU A 368 27.93 -2.67 9.20
N GLY A 369 27.28 -2.68 10.36
CA GLY A 369 26.85 -3.89 11.06
C GLY A 369 28.01 -4.84 11.36
N ILE A 370 27.86 -6.11 10.99
CA ILE A 370 28.87 -7.16 11.22
C ILE A 370 30.15 -7.02 10.35
N TYR A 371 30.22 -5.99 9.50
CA TYR A 371 31.36 -5.76 8.59
C TYR A 371 32.22 -4.56 8.94
N GLY A 372 31.80 -3.72 9.90
CA GLY A 372 32.62 -2.61 10.38
C GLY A 372 33.83 -3.11 11.16
N ASP A 373 34.98 -2.45 11.02
CA ASP A 373 36.18 -2.76 11.80
C ASP A 373 35.89 -2.59 13.30
N GLU A 374 35.92 -3.68 14.08
CA GLU A 374 35.72 -3.70 15.56
C GLU A 374 36.79 -2.92 16.36
N GLY A 375 37.67 -2.16 15.69
CA GLY A 375 38.96 -1.70 16.19
C GLY A 375 38.91 -0.72 17.36
N GLU A 376 37.87 0.11 17.48
CA GLU A 376 37.72 1.10 18.56
C GLU A 376 36.30 1.14 19.14
N MET A 377 35.85 0.03 19.76
CA MET A 377 34.80 0.12 20.78
C MET A 377 35.35 0.85 22.03
N VAL A 378 35.29 2.19 21.99
CA VAL A 378 35.60 3.05 23.12
C VAL A 378 34.50 2.93 24.17
N TYR A 379 34.81 2.26 25.27
CA TYR A 379 33.96 2.21 26.45
C TYR A 379 34.09 3.54 27.23
N GLU A 380 33.13 4.45 27.07
CA GLU A 380 32.92 5.63 27.93
C GLU A 380 32.03 5.32 29.15
#